data_AF-A0A3M7CRB5-F1
#
_entry.id   AF-A0A3M7CRB5-F1
#
_cell.length_a   1.000
_cell.length_b   1.000
_cell.length_c   1.000
_cell.angle_alpha   90.00
_cell.angle_beta   90.00
_cell.angle_gamma   90.00
#
_symmetry.space_group_name_H-M   'P 1'
#
loop_
_entity.id
_entity.type
_entity.pdbx_description
1 polymer ?
#
loop_
_entity_poly.entity_id
_entity_poly.type
_entity_poly.pdbx_seq_one_letter_code
_entity_poly.pdbx_strand_id
1 'polypeptide(L)'
;MKDAENASHEGKKKHEMQWPIFQITHQRSRYIYDLYYEKEAISKQLYDWLLKNGYADANLIAKWKKQGYEKLCCLRCIQTKETNFNSTCICRVPREQLKEDQEIQCVSCGCRGCASSD
;
A
#
# COMPACT_ATOMS: atom_id res chain seq x y z
N MET A 1 12.50 -8.75 0.21
CA MET A 1 11.33 -9.56 0.63
C MET A 1 11.80 -10.68 1.54
N LYS A 2 12.71 -11.56 1.10
CA LYS A 2 13.31 -12.61 1.95
C LYS A 2 13.88 -12.09 3.28
N ASP A 3 14.60 -10.98 3.26
CA ASP A 3 15.15 -10.40 4.51
C ASP A 3 14.07 -9.90 5.46
N ALA A 4 12.95 -9.39 4.92
CA ALA A 4 11.81 -8.95 5.72
C ALA A 4 11.05 -10.14 6.33
N GLU A 5 10.99 -11.27 5.63
CA GLU A 5 10.39 -12.52 6.12
C GLU A 5 11.25 -13.15 7.22
N ASN A 6 12.57 -13.10 7.08
CA ASN A 6 13.54 -13.65 8.04
C ASN A 6 13.92 -12.69 9.17
N ALA A 7 13.40 -11.45 9.16
CA ALA A 7 13.77 -10.44 10.15
C ALA A 7 13.32 -10.86 11.55
N SER A 8 14.21 -10.68 12.54
CA SER A 8 13.87 -10.90 13.95
C SER A 8 12.66 -10.05 14.37
N HIS A 9 11.88 -10.62 15.27
CA HIS A 9 10.68 -10.03 15.87
C HIS A 9 10.96 -9.40 17.24
N GLU A 10 12.19 -9.52 17.75
CA GLU A 10 12.57 -8.95 19.04
C GLU A 10 12.37 -7.44 19.07
N GLY A 11 11.71 -6.96 20.13
CA GLY A 11 11.43 -5.53 20.34
C GLY A 11 10.32 -4.93 19.46
N LYS A 12 9.70 -5.70 18.56
CA LYS A 12 8.62 -5.22 17.68
C LYS A 12 7.26 -5.70 18.16
N LYS A 13 6.23 -4.88 17.98
CA LYS A 13 4.85 -5.32 18.18
C LYS A 13 4.46 -6.31 17.07
N LYS A 14 3.56 -7.24 17.39
CA LYS A 14 3.11 -8.31 16.48
C LYS A 14 2.71 -7.82 15.08
N HIS A 15 2.05 -6.67 14.98
CA HIS A 15 1.59 -6.12 13.71
C HIS A 15 2.70 -5.43 12.91
N GLU A 16 3.72 -4.88 13.59
CA GLU A 16 4.85 -4.18 12.97
C GLU A 16 5.74 -5.12 12.16
N MET A 17 5.73 -6.41 12.51
CA MET A 17 6.44 -7.45 11.80
C MET A 17 6.04 -7.54 10.31
N GLN A 18 4.79 -7.21 9.97
CA GLN A 18 4.28 -7.31 8.59
C GLN A 18 4.50 -6.02 7.78
N TRP A 19 4.80 -4.89 8.42
CA TRP A 19 4.91 -3.60 7.73
C TRP A 19 5.96 -3.59 6.62
N PRO A 20 7.18 -4.14 6.81
CA PRO A 20 8.17 -4.16 5.74
C PRO A 20 7.70 -4.96 4.51
N ILE A 21 6.90 -6.01 4.71
CA ILE A 21 6.34 -6.82 3.62
C ILE A 21 5.36 -5.97 2.79
N PHE A 22 4.47 -5.23 3.45
CA PHE A 22 3.56 -4.30 2.77
C PHE A 22 4.30 -3.19 2.04
N GLN A 23 5.32 -2.60 2.67
CA GLN A 23 6.13 -1.55 2.07
C GLN A 23 6.86 -2.03 0.80
N ILE A 24 7.49 -3.20 0.85
CA ILE A 24 8.17 -3.79 -0.31
C ILE A 24 7.16 -4.11 -1.41
N THR A 25 6.00 -4.67 -1.06
CA THR A 25 4.94 -5.02 -2.03
C THR A 25 4.40 -3.77 -2.73
N HIS A 26 4.18 -2.70 -1.96
CA HIS A 26 3.78 -1.40 -2.48
C HIS A 26 4.85 -0.83 -3.42
N GLN A 27 6.10 -0.75 -2.98
CA GLN A 27 7.21 -0.21 -3.78
C GLN A 27 7.41 -0.98 -5.08
N ARG A 28 7.40 -2.31 -5.03
CA ARG A 28 7.56 -3.17 -6.20
C ARG A 28 6.42 -2.99 -7.20
N SER A 29 5.18 -2.91 -6.70
CA SER A 29 4.01 -2.67 -7.54
C SER A 29 4.02 -1.27 -8.15
N ARG A 30 4.44 -0.26 -7.38
CA ARG A 30 4.54 1.13 -7.83
C ARG A 30 5.61 1.29 -8.91
N TYR A 31 6.76 0.65 -8.74
CA TYR A 31 7.81 0.65 -9.74
C TYR A 31 7.33 0.12 -11.09
N ILE A 32 6.60 -0.99 -11.11
CA ILE A 32 6.04 -1.56 -12.34
C ILE A 32 4.93 -0.69 -12.91
N TYR A 33 4.09 -0.09 -12.06
CA TYR A 33 3.07 0.87 -12.47
C TYR A 33 3.70 2.08 -13.18
N ASP A 34 4.71 2.71 -12.57
CA ASP A 34 5.37 3.89 -13.11
C ASP A 34 6.10 3.57 -14.43
N LEU A 35 6.73 2.38 -14.55
CA LEU A 35 7.38 1.97 -15.79
C LEU A 35 6.40 1.83 -16.97
N TYR A 36 5.16 1.40 -16.71
CA TYR A 36 4.19 1.15 -17.77
C TYR A 36 3.29 2.36 -18.05
N TYR A 37 2.76 3.03 -17.02
CA TYR A 37 1.77 4.11 -17.18
C TYR A 37 2.38 5.51 -17.25
N GLU A 38 3.50 5.77 -16.56
CA GLU A 38 4.09 7.12 -16.49
C GLU A 38 5.26 7.26 -17.47
N LYS A 39 6.14 6.27 -17.52
CA LYS A 39 7.37 6.31 -18.34
C LYS A 39 7.24 5.60 -19.69
N GLU A 40 6.21 4.78 -19.86
CA GLU A 40 5.96 3.97 -21.07
C GLU A 40 7.20 3.15 -21.53
N ALA A 41 8.02 2.70 -20.57
CA ALA A 41 9.33 2.09 -20.81
C ALA A 41 9.25 0.56 -21.04
N ILE A 42 8.09 -0.05 -20.83
CA ILE A 42 7.87 -1.50 -21.01
C ILE A 42 6.64 -1.76 -21.88
N SER A 43 6.69 -2.84 -22.66
CA SER A 43 5.55 -3.23 -23.51
C SER A 43 4.40 -3.81 -22.69
N LYS A 44 3.18 -3.72 -23.23
CA LYS A 44 1.98 -4.35 -22.63
C LYS A 44 2.18 -5.84 -22.38
N GLN A 45 2.82 -6.56 -23.31
CA GLN A 45 3.09 -7.99 -23.17
C GLN A 45 3.97 -8.29 -21.95
N LEU A 46 5.02 -7.50 -21.73
CA LEU A 46 5.89 -7.65 -20.56
C LEU A 46 5.14 -7.28 -19.26
N TYR A 47 4.38 -6.17 -19.28
CA TYR A 47 3.57 -5.75 -18.13
C TYR A 47 2.56 -6.83 -17.69
N ASP A 48 1.80 -7.39 -18.63
CA ASP A 48 0.83 -8.44 -18.34
C ASP A 48 1.51 -9.72 -17.82
N TRP A 49 2.69 -10.06 -18.35
CA TRP A 49 3.50 -11.18 -17.86
C TRP A 49 3.99 -10.95 -16.43
N LEU A 50 4.47 -9.75 -16.10
CA LEU A 50 4.91 -9.39 -14.75
C LEU A 50 3.78 -9.51 -13.72
N LEU A 51 2.58 -9.05 -14.07
CA LEU A 51 1.39 -9.20 -13.22
C LEU A 51 1.02 -10.67 -13.01
N LYS A 52 1.01 -11.46 -14.09
CA LYS A 52 0.68 -12.90 -14.03
C LYS A 52 1.67 -13.69 -13.15
N ASN A 53 2.92 -13.28 -13.11
CA ASN A 53 3.98 -13.91 -12.30
C ASN A 53 4.10 -13.30 -10.89
N GLY A 54 3.19 -12.39 -10.48
CA GLY A 54 3.16 -11.85 -9.13
C GLY A 54 4.26 -10.84 -8.79
N TYR A 55 4.90 -10.23 -9.81
CA TYR A 55 5.88 -9.17 -9.58
C TYR A 55 5.21 -7.86 -9.15
N ALA A 56 3.95 -7.64 -9.47
CA ALA A 56 3.15 -6.52 -8.97
C ALA A 56 1.75 -6.97 -8.56
N ASP A 57 1.14 -6.25 -7.62
CA ASP A 57 -0.22 -6.49 -7.17
C ASP A 57 -1.22 -5.82 -8.15
N ALA A 58 -1.86 -6.65 -8.97
CA ALA A 58 -2.84 -6.19 -9.95
C ALA A 58 -4.06 -5.51 -9.30
N ASN A 59 -4.49 -5.97 -8.12
CA ASN A 59 -5.64 -5.41 -7.42
C ASN A 59 -5.31 -4.03 -6.85
N LEU A 60 -4.10 -3.87 -6.29
CA LEU A 60 -3.62 -2.58 -5.81
C LEU A 60 -3.49 -1.57 -6.96
N ILE A 61 -2.89 -1.98 -8.08
CA ILE A 61 -2.79 -1.13 -9.28
C ILE A 61 -4.17 -0.75 -9.82
N ALA A 62 -5.13 -1.68 -9.82
CA ALA A 62 -6.50 -1.37 -10.22
C ALA A 62 -7.16 -0.31 -9.33
N LYS A 63 -6.76 -0.19 -8.06
CA LYS A 63 -7.21 0.90 -7.17
C LYS A 63 -6.51 2.22 -7.49
N TRP A 64 -5.21 2.23 -7.76
CA TRP A 64 -4.49 3.47 -8.09
C TRP A 64 -5.04 4.20 -9.31
N LYS A 65 -5.69 3.49 -10.24
CA LYS A 65 -6.38 4.08 -11.40
C LYS A 65 -7.72 4.74 -11.06
N LYS A 66 -8.23 4.56 -9.85
CA LYS A 66 -9.50 5.17 -9.41
C LYS A 66 -9.21 6.48 -8.70
N GLN A 67 -10.04 7.48 -9.00
CA GLN A 67 -9.95 8.79 -8.37
C GLN A 67 -9.99 8.68 -6.84
N GLY A 68 -9.05 9.35 -6.17
CA GLY A 68 -8.91 9.38 -4.72
C GLY A 68 -8.13 8.21 -4.11
N TYR A 69 -7.64 7.27 -4.92
CA TYR A 69 -6.84 6.12 -4.48
C TYR A 69 -5.43 6.07 -5.07
N GLU A 70 -5.01 7.06 -5.84
CA GLU A 70 -3.72 7.19 -6.52
C GLU A 70 -2.51 6.95 -5.59
N LYS A 71 -2.63 7.30 -4.29
CA LYS A 71 -1.59 7.12 -3.26
C LYS A 71 -1.91 6.01 -2.23
N LEU A 72 -2.84 5.10 -2.54
CA LEU A 72 -3.27 4.04 -1.62
C LEU A 72 -2.11 3.13 -1.19
N CYS A 73 -1.92 2.93 0.12
CA CYS A 73 -0.81 2.16 0.67
C CYS A 73 -0.95 0.64 0.55
N CYS A 74 -2.15 0.08 0.76
CA CYS A 74 -2.43 -1.35 0.63
C CYS A 74 -3.94 -1.62 0.58
N LEU A 75 -4.33 -2.84 0.20
CA LEU A 75 -5.73 -3.23 0.09
C LEU A 75 -6.43 -3.38 1.45
N ARG A 76 -5.71 -3.78 2.51
CA ARG A 76 -6.29 -3.89 3.86
C ARG A 76 -6.85 -2.57 4.39
N CYS A 77 -6.21 -1.45 4.04
CA CYS A 77 -6.64 -0.12 4.51
C CYS A 77 -8.00 0.34 3.96
N ILE A 78 -8.51 -0.32 2.92
CA ILE A 78 -9.82 -0.03 2.31
C ILE A 78 -10.82 -1.17 2.50
N GLN A 79 -10.43 -2.23 3.21
CA GLN A 79 -11.26 -3.41 3.41
C GLN A 79 -12.12 -3.24 4.67
N THR A 80 -13.26 -2.56 4.51
CA THR A 80 -14.15 -2.18 5.62
C THR A 80 -14.61 -3.36 6.45
N LYS A 81 -14.92 -4.50 5.81
CA LYS A 81 -15.40 -5.73 6.47
C LYS A 81 -14.41 -6.36 7.45
N GLU A 82 -13.12 -5.99 7.40
CA GLU A 82 -12.09 -6.48 8.33
C GLU A 82 -11.93 -5.57 9.57
N THR A 83 -12.71 -4.49 9.66
CA THR A 83 -12.67 -3.54 10.79
C THR A 83 -13.92 -3.66 11.65
N ASN A 84 -13.77 -3.43 12.96
CA ASN A 84 -14.86 -3.55 13.93
C ASN A 84 -16.10 -2.68 13.61
N PHE A 85 -15.89 -1.54 12.96
CA PHE A 85 -16.94 -0.56 12.67
C PHE A 85 -17.25 -0.43 11.17
N ASN A 86 -16.84 -1.40 10.34
CA ASN A 86 -17.05 -1.37 8.89
C ASN A 86 -16.55 -0.07 8.21
N SER A 87 -15.43 0.47 8.68
CA SER A 87 -14.86 1.72 8.20
C SER A 87 -13.50 1.51 7.54
N THR A 88 -13.01 2.52 6.81
CA THR A 88 -11.66 2.48 6.24
C THR A 88 -10.62 2.83 7.32
N CYS A 89 -9.37 2.47 7.08
CA CYS A 89 -8.31 2.74 8.05
C CYS A 89 -8.08 4.26 8.21
N ILE A 90 -7.68 4.70 9.41
CA ILE A 90 -7.36 6.10 9.73
C ILE A 90 -6.34 6.72 8.76
N CYS A 91 -5.46 5.92 8.16
CA CYS A 91 -4.53 6.41 7.15
C CYS A 91 -5.18 6.90 5.86
N ARG A 92 -6.47 6.65 5.64
CA ARG A 92 -7.25 7.17 4.50
C ARG A 92 -7.93 8.50 4.79
N VAL A 93 -7.88 8.99 6.02
CA VAL A 93 -8.42 10.29 6.40
C VAL A 93 -7.42 11.38 5.97
N PRO A 94 -7.86 12.37 5.17
CA PRO A 94 -7.02 13.51 4.80
C PRO A 94 -6.48 14.24 6.02
N ARG A 95 -5.25 14.73 5.95
CA ARG A 95 -4.57 15.45 7.05
C ARG A 95 -5.34 16.68 7.52
N GLU A 96 -6.01 17.37 6.61
CA GLU A 96 -6.87 18.54 6.92
C GLU A 96 -8.03 18.21 7.86
N GLN A 97 -8.46 16.95 7.93
CA GLN A 97 -9.55 16.49 8.79
C GLN A 97 -9.04 15.91 10.12
N LEU A 98 -7.72 15.84 10.31
CA LEU A 98 -7.09 15.36 11.53
C LEU A 98 -6.78 16.54 12.46
N LYS A 99 -6.62 16.23 13.73
CA LYS A 99 -6.15 17.22 14.72
C LYS A 99 -4.66 17.49 14.48
N GLU A 100 -4.22 18.74 14.69
CA GLU A 100 -2.86 19.21 14.35
C GLU A 100 -1.72 18.35 14.94
N ASP A 101 -1.93 17.73 16.11
CA ASP A 101 -0.91 16.89 16.77
C ASP A 101 -1.13 15.37 16.62
N GLN A 102 -2.03 14.95 15.74
CA GLN A 102 -2.36 13.53 15.60
C GLN A 102 -1.41 12.83 14.61
N GLU A 103 -0.35 12.21 15.13
CA GLU A 103 0.48 11.31 14.33
C GLU A 103 -0.32 10.07 13.88
N ILE A 104 -0.37 9.83 12.57
CA ILE A 104 -0.95 8.61 12.02
C ILE A 104 0.13 7.55 11.87
N GLN A 105 -0.16 6.36 12.40
CA GLN A 105 0.56 5.15 12.03
C GLN A 105 -0.45 4.01 11.83
N CYS A 106 -0.56 3.53 10.59
CA CYS A 106 -1.46 2.43 10.26
C CYS A 106 -1.01 1.13 10.93
N VAL A 107 -1.88 0.49 11.70
CA VAL A 107 -1.61 -0.81 12.32
C VAL A 107 -1.34 -1.90 11.27
N SER A 108 -1.98 -1.83 10.09
CA SER A 108 -1.88 -2.86 9.06
C SER A 108 -0.58 -2.82 8.25
N CYS A 109 -0.12 -1.62 7.86
CA CYS A 109 1.01 -1.47 6.95
C CYS A 109 2.04 -0.40 7.35
N GLY A 110 1.83 0.30 8.48
CA GLY A 110 2.76 1.30 8.99
C GLY A 110 2.77 2.64 8.27
N CYS A 111 1.89 2.87 7.29
CA CYS A 111 1.82 4.14 6.57
C CYS A 111 1.34 5.32 7.46
N ARG A 112 1.72 6.54 7.09
CA ARG A 112 1.47 7.80 7.83
C ARG A 112 0.53 8.76 7.09
N GLY A 113 -0.49 8.18 6.45
CA GLY A 113 -1.36 8.87 5.51
C GLY A 113 -1.19 8.32 4.10
N CYS A 114 -2.32 8.03 3.46
CA CYS A 114 -2.42 7.52 2.10
C CYS A 114 -3.67 8.06 1.39
N ALA A 115 -4.27 9.14 1.92
CA ALA A 115 -5.25 9.91 1.19
C ALA A 115 -4.55 10.58 0.01
N SER A 116 -5.17 10.58 -1.17
CA SER A 116 -4.56 11.19 -2.36
C SER A 116 -4.60 12.71 -2.33
N SER A 117 -5.42 13.30 -1.45
CA SER A 117 -5.51 14.74 -1.20
C SER A 117 -4.36 15.28 -0.34
N ASP A 118 -3.63 14.41 0.35
CA ASP A 118 -2.45 14.78 1.15
C ASP A 118 -1.20 15.02 0.28
#